data_AF-A0A821Y5X5-F1
#
_entry.id   AF-A0A821Y5X5-F1
#
_cell.length_a   1.000
_cell.length_b   1.000
_cell.length_c   1.000
_cell.angle_alpha   90.00
_cell.angle_beta   90.00
_cell.angle_gamma   90.00
#
_symmetry.space_group_name_H-M   'P 1'
#
loop_
_entity.id
_entity.type
_entity.pdbx_description
1 polymer ?
#
loop_
_entity_poly.entity_id
_entity_poly.type
_entity_poly.pdbx_seq_one_letter_code
_entity_poly.pdbx_strand_id
1 'polypeptide(L)'
;MEITGFTDDNIERYAKQFFDQIKNKIKNASYEGEKLLRFLKSNPSIWGIAHIPVNLELICTFWGDTDWVETKTLTMTELYDNITEILCRYYLRKQNINHRLMSRKEVYARCHKELQFLECLAFNAMETNDIIVSPTLIQKTLKETDCSLANHPQLLNIGVLRSYDHKPT
;
A
#
# COMPACT_ATOMS: atom_id res chain seq x y z
N MET A 1 8.43 -27.49 -9.23
CA MET A 1 8.36 -26.91 -7.87
C MET A 1 7.32 -25.82 -7.93
N GLU A 2 6.29 -25.90 -7.09
CA GLU A 2 5.18 -24.93 -7.05
C GLU A 2 5.33 -24.07 -5.78
N ILE A 3 5.06 -22.77 -5.89
CA ILE A 3 5.06 -21.85 -4.74
C ILE A 3 3.64 -21.80 -4.19
N THR A 4 3.40 -22.41 -3.04
CA THR A 4 2.06 -22.58 -2.46
C THR A 4 1.67 -21.52 -1.41
N GLY A 5 2.50 -20.48 -1.24
CA GLY A 5 2.28 -19.44 -0.23
C GLY A 5 2.81 -19.81 1.17
N PHE A 6 2.42 -19.01 2.17
CA PHE A 6 2.78 -19.20 3.57
C PHE A 6 1.90 -20.25 4.25
N THR A 7 2.48 -21.02 5.17
CA THR A 7 1.73 -21.81 6.15
C THR A 7 1.31 -20.96 7.35
N ASP A 8 0.44 -21.48 8.22
CA ASP A 8 0.06 -20.83 9.49
C ASP A 8 1.30 -20.40 10.31
N ASP A 9 2.26 -21.33 10.49
CA ASP A 9 3.52 -21.05 11.18
C ASP A 9 4.35 -19.96 10.49
N ASN A 10 4.27 -19.86 9.15
CA ASN A 10 4.96 -18.81 8.42
C ASN A 10 4.34 -17.44 8.68
N ILE A 11 3.01 -17.35 8.74
CA ILE A 11 2.29 -16.12 9.07
C ILE A 11 2.69 -15.64 10.47
N GLU A 12 2.65 -16.52 11.46
CA GLU A 12 3.01 -16.18 12.85
C GLU A 12 4.45 -15.69 12.97
N ARG A 13 5.38 -16.43 12.37
CA ARG A 13 6.80 -16.07 12.36
C ARG A 13 7.06 -14.76 11.64
N TYR A 14 6.41 -14.54 10.49
CA TYR A 14 6.57 -13.33 9.70
C TYR A 14 6.07 -12.10 10.47
N ALA A 15 4.85 -12.17 11.03
CA ALA A 15 4.29 -11.07 11.82
C ALA A 15 5.23 -10.72 12.98
N LYS A 16 5.67 -11.71 13.76
CA LYS A 16 6.62 -11.48 14.85
C LYS A 16 7.90 -10.80 14.38
N GLN A 17 8.54 -11.33 13.32
CA GLN A 17 9.76 -10.75 12.76
C GLN A 17 9.56 -9.31 12.27
N PHE A 18 8.45 -9.03 11.61
CA PHE A 18 8.10 -7.69 11.13
C PHE A 18 8.03 -6.69 12.29
N PHE A 19 7.28 -7.01 13.34
CA PHE A 19 7.14 -6.12 14.49
C PHE A 19 8.43 -5.98 15.32
N ASP A 20 9.25 -7.04 15.38
CA ASP A 20 10.58 -6.98 15.99
C ASP A 20 11.52 -6.02 15.24
N GLN A 21 11.44 -5.98 13.90
CA GLN A 21 12.26 -5.09 13.07
C GLN A 21 11.89 -3.61 13.24
N ILE A 22 10.62 -3.31 13.54
CA ILE A 22 10.12 -1.93 13.71
C ILE A 22 9.96 -1.52 15.18
N LYS A 23 10.43 -2.34 16.14
CA LYS A 23 10.32 -2.06 17.58
C LYS A 23 10.90 -0.72 18.03
N ASN A 24 11.90 -0.21 17.32
CA ASN A 24 12.51 1.08 17.61
C ASN A 24 11.70 2.26 17.05
N LYS A 25 10.74 2.01 16.16
CA LYS A 25 9.89 3.02 15.49
C LYS A 25 8.50 3.10 16.12
N ILE A 26 8.01 2.00 16.69
CA ILE A 26 6.66 1.90 17.26
C ILE A 26 6.77 1.47 18.73
N LYS A 27 6.16 2.25 19.63
CA LYS A 27 6.02 1.85 21.04
C LYS A 27 5.14 0.60 21.11
N ASN A 28 5.53 -0.38 21.94
CA ASN A 28 4.79 -1.63 22.12
C ASN A 28 4.64 -2.48 20.85
N ALA A 29 5.61 -2.46 19.91
CA ALA A 29 5.53 -3.23 18.67
C ALA A 29 5.21 -4.73 18.88
N SER A 30 5.77 -5.37 19.91
CA SER A 30 5.43 -6.76 20.24
C SER A 30 3.94 -6.95 20.56
N TYR A 31 3.34 -6.00 21.30
CA TYR A 31 1.92 -6.05 21.64
C TYR A 31 1.04 -5.85 20.40
N GLU A 32 1.41 -4.94 19.50
CA GLU A 32 0.70 -4.74 18.24
C GLU A 32 0.78 -5.97 17.34
N GLY A 33 1.94 -6.63 17.27
CA GLY A 33 2.08 -7.90 16.55
C GLY A 33 1.19 -9.02 17.11
N GLU A 34 1.11 -9.14 18.44
CA GLU A 34 0.17 -10.09 19.06
C GLU A 34 -1.29 -9.74 18.77
N LYS A 35 -1.65 -8.46 18.81
CA LYS A 35 -3.01 -7.98 18.53
C LYS A 35 -3.40 -8.28 17.09
N LEU A 36 -2.50 -8.04 16.13
CA LEU A 36 -2.67 -8.40 14.73
C LEU A 36 -2.88 -9.91 14.57
N LEU A 37 -2.05 -10.74 15.21
CA LEU A 37 -2.18 -12.21 15.10
C LEU A 37 -3.51 -12.72 15.67
N ARG A 38 -3.96 -12.17 16.81
CA ARG A 38 -5.28 -12.50 17.35
C ARG A 38 -6.39 -12.10 16.39
N PHE A 39 -6.31 -10.90 15.80
CA PHE A 39 -7.26 -10.43 14.81
C PHE A 39 -7.31 -11.32 13.57
N LEU A 40 -6.15 -11.71 13.02
CA LEU A 40 -6.09 -12.58 11.85
C LEU A 40 -6.73 -13.94 12.16
N LYS A 41 -6.38 -14.56 13.29
CA LYS A 41 -6.93 -15.86 13.71
C LYS A 41 -8.44 -15.82 14.01
N SER A 42 -8.95 -14.69 14.50
CA SER A 42 -10.39 -14.51 14.75
C SER A 42 -11.21 -14.23 13.49
N ASN A 43 -10.57 -13.98 12.34
CA ASN A 43 -11.23 -13.62 11.09
C ASN A 43 -10.79 -14.56 9.95
N PRO A 44 -11.45 -15.74 9.76
CA PRO A 44 -11.02 -16.76 8.81
C PRO A 44 -10.83 -16.28 7.37
N SER A 45 -11.67 -15.34 6.91
CA SER A 45 -11.54 -14.72 5.57
C SER A 45 -10.21 -13.99 5.43
N ILE A 46 -9.80 -13.26 6.47
CA ILE A 46 -8.57 -12.46 6.47
C ILE A 46 -7.37 -13.37 6.69
N TRP A 47 -7.52 -14.40 7.52
CA TRP A 47 -6.53 -15.47 7.67
C TRP A 47 -6.17 -16.09 6.33
N GLY A 48 -7.18 -16.46 5.53
CA GLY A 48 -7.01 -17.00 4.18
C GLY A 48 -6.18 -16.08 3.27
N ILE A 49 -6.43 -14.78 3.31
CA ILE A 49 -5.70 -13.77 2.53
C ILE A 49 -4.23 -13.64 2.97
N ALA A 50 -3.97 -13.77 4.27
CA ALA A 50 -2.63 -13.65 4.85
C ALA A 50 -1.68 -14.81 4.47
N HIS A 51 -2.19 -15.92 3.92
CA HIS A 51 -1.36 -16.97 3.34
C HIS A 51 -0.60 -16.53 2.08
N ILE A 52 -0.99 -15.41 1.46
CA ILE A 52 -0.23 -14.80 0.38
C ILE A 52 0.76 -13.79 1.00
N PRO A 53 2.08 -13.98 0.85
CA PRO A 53 3.09 -13.19 1.58
C PRO A 53 2.96 -11.68 1.42
N VAL A 54 2.68 -11.20 0.20
CA VAL A 54 2.54 -9.76 -0.06
C VAL A 54 1.34 -9.16 0.69
N ASN A 55 0.24 -9.91 0.83
CA ASN A 55 -0.92 -9.44 1.57
C ASN A 55 -0.63 -9.33 3.06
N LEU A 56 0.06 -10.33 3.62
CA LEU A 56 0.48 -10.28 5.02
C LEU A 56 1.42 -9.11 5.27
N GLU A 57 2.38 -8.86 4.38
CA GLU A 57 3.26 -7.69 4.46
C GLU A 57 2.46 -6.38 4.49
N LEU A 58 1.46 -6.26 3.61
CA LEU A 58 0.61 -5.07 3.55
C LEU A 58 -0.23 -4.91 4.82
N ILE A 59 -0.86 -5.98 5.31
CA ILE A 59 -1.64 -5.95 6.55
C ILE A 59 -0.75 -5.53 7.73
N CYS A 60 0.45 -6.10 7.84
CA CYS A 60 1.42 -5.72 8.88
C CYS A 60 1.85 -4.25 8.76
N THR A 61 2.14 -3.79 7.54
CA THR A 61 2.59 -2.42 7.26
C THR A 61 1.55 -1.38 7.66
N PHE A 62 0.28 -1.64 7.37
CA PHE A 62 -0.81 -0.69 7.58
C PHE A 62 -1.64 -0.97 8.82
N TRP A 63 -1.22 -1.94 9.66
CA TRP A 63 -1.92 -2.36 10.87
C TRP A 63 -2.27 -1.18 11.78
N GLY A 64 -1.30 -0.30 12.05
CA GLY A 64 -1.47 0.84 12.96
C GLY A 64 -2.23 2.03 12.38
N ASP A 65 -2.42 2.08 11.05
CA ASP A 65 -3.08 3.18 10.35
C ASP A 65 -4.51 2.85 9.94
N THR A 66 -4.94 1.60 10.13
CA THR A 66 -6.26 1.12 9.73
C THR A 66 -7.09 0.81 10.97
N ASP A 67 -8.33 1.32 11.00
CA ASP A 67 -9.30 0.88 11.99
C ASP A 67 -9.97 -0.42 11.54
N TRP A 68 -9.49 -1.54 12.09
CA TRP A 68 -9.99 -2.87 11.79
C TRP A 68 -11.22 -3.28 12.60
N VAL A 69 -11.72 -2.42 13.51
CA VAL A 69 -12.78 -2.78 14.47
C VAL A 69 -14.07 -3.23 13.79
N GLU A 70 -14.39 -2.64 12.64
CA GLU A 70 -15.61 -2.98 11.88
C GLU A 70 -15.37 -3.99 10.74
N THR A 71 -14.13 -4.40 10.49
CA THR A 71 -13.77 -5.31 9.40
C THR A 71 -14.10 -6.76 9.76
N LYS A 72 -15.33 -7.19 9.44
CA LYS A 72 -15.78 -8.59 9.61
C LYS A 72 -15.38 -9.50 8.45
N THR A 73 -15.29 -8.94 7.26
CA THR A 73 -14.84 -9.60 6.04
C THR A 73 -13.86 -8.67 5.35
N LEU A 74 -12.81 -9.24 4.77
CA LEU A 74 -11.88 -8.52 3.93
C LEU A 74 -11.69 -9.35 2.68
N THR A 75 -12.05 -8.78 1.55
CA THR A 75 -11.68 -9.27 0.22
C THR A 75 -10.33 -8.69 -0.19
N MET A 76 -9.70 -9.30 -1.19
CA MET A 76 -8.48 -8.76 -1.80
C MET A 76 -8.68 -7.32 -2.29
N THR A 77 -9.82 -7.04 -2.92
CA THR A 77 -10.17 -5.70 -3.42
C THR A 77 -10.27 -4.70 -2.28
N GLU A 78 -10.99 -5.03 -1.20
CA GLU A 78 -11.10 -4.14 -0.03
C GLU A 78 -9.74 -3.90 0.64
N LEU A 79 -8.86 -4.92 0.68
CA LEU A 79 -7.50 -4.75 1.17
C LEU A 79 -6.74 -3.71 0.32
N TYR A 80 -6.74 -3.85 -1.00
CA TYR A 80 -6.06 -2.90 -1.89
C TYR A 80 -6.71 -1.51 -1.90
N ASP A 81 -8.02 -1.40 -1.73
CA ASP A 81 -8.72 -0.12 -1.57
C ASP A 81 -8.32 0.59 -0.26
N ASN A 82 -8.21 -0.16 0.84
CA ASN A 82 -7.73 0.38 2.12
C ASN A 82 -6.29 0.88 2.01
N ILE A 83 -5.42 0.09 1.37
CA ILE A 83 -4.02 0.46 1.13
C ILE A 83 -3.93 1.74 0.29
N THR A 84 -4.71 1.82 -0.78
CA THR A 84 -4.73 2.99 -1.67
C THR A 84 -5.16 4.25 -0.91
N GLU A 85 -6.21 4.17 -0.09
CA GLU A 85 -6.62 5.29 0.76
C GLU A 85 -5.50 5.73 1.72
N ILE A 86 -4.79 4.78 2.34
CA ILE A 86 -3.71 5.08 3.28
C ILE A 86 -2.54 5.75 2.56
N LEU A 87 -2.16 5.29 1.37
CA LEU A 87 -1.15 5.93 0.54
C LEU A 87 -1.55 7.36 0.17
N CYS A 88 -2.82 7.60 -0.17
CA CYS A 88 -3.35 8.94 -0.37
C CYS A 88 -3.25 9.81 0.89
N ARG A 89 -3.61 9.29 2.07
CA ARG A 89 -3.47 10.01 3.34
C ARG A 89 -2.01 10.36 3.64
N TYR A 90 -1.08 9.44 3.39
CA TYR A 90 0.36 9.69 3.50
C TYR A 90 0.84 10.77 2.53
N TYR A 91 0.38 10.73 1.29
CA TYR A 91 0.67 11.74 0.28
C TYR A 91 0.17 13.14 0.71
N LEU A 92 -1.06 13.24 1.20
CA LEU A 92 -1.61 14.50 1.73
C LEU A 92 -0.83 15.00 2.95
N ARG A 93 -0.41 14.09 3.84
CA ARG A 93 0.43 14.41 4.99
C ARG A 93 1.76 15.04 4.57
N LYS A 94 2.44 14.49 3.55
CA LYS A 94 3.70 15.03 3.01
C LYS A 94 3.55 16.45 2.46
N GLN A 95 2.35 16.82 2.05
CA GLN A 95 2.01 18.17 1.57
C GLN A 95 1.50 19.10 2.68
N ASN A 96 1.59 18.70 3.96
CA ASN A 96 1.05 19.43 5.11
C ASN A 96 -0.47 19.66 5.05
N ILE A 97 -1.20 18.83 4.30
CA ILE A 97 -2.67 18.88 4.25
C ILE A 97 -3.23 18.04 5.40
N ASN A 98 -4.04 18.66 6.26
CA ASN A 98 -4.74 17.95 7.33
C ASN A 98 -5.85 17.07 6.73
N HIS A 99 -5.67 15.76 6.84
CA HIS A 99 -6.56 14.74 6.27
C HIS A 99 -7.25 13.89 7.36
N ARG A 100 -6.97 14.14 8.65
CA ARG A 100 -7.42 13.26 9.75
C ARG A 100 -8.94 13.14 9.86
N LEU A 101 -9.65 14.23 9.57
CA LEU A 101 -11.11 14.30 9.63
C LEU A 101 -11.78 14.12 8.25
N MET A 102 -10.99 13.89 7.20
CA MET A 102 -11.54 13.67 5.86
C MET A 102 -12.14 12.26 5.77
N SER A 103 -13.35 12.20 5.24
CA SER A 103 -13.96 10.95 4.76
C SER A 103 -13.14 10.34 3.63
N ARG A 104 -13.31 9.03 3.41
CA ARG A 104 -12.70 8.30 2.29
C ARG A 104 -12.95 9.00 0.94
N LYS A 105 -14.18 9.46 0.70
CA LYS A 105 -14.56 10.17 -0.52
C LYS A 105 -13.79 11.47 -0.72
N GLU A 106 -13.57 12.24 0.35
CA GLU A 106 -12.80 13.48 0.29
C GLU A 106 -11.32 13.22 0.04
N VAL A 107 -10.74 12.18 0.66
CA VAL A 107 -9.34 11.77 0.40
C VAL A 107 -9.15 11.43 -1.07
N TYR A 108 -10.03 10.59 -1.64
CA TYR A 108 -9.98 10.24 -3.05
C TYR A 108 -10.18 11.44 -3.97
N ALA A 109 -11.12 12.33 -3.65
CA ALA A 109 -11.33 13.55 -4.43
C ALA A 109 -10.09 14.45 -4.45
N ARG A 110 -9.36 14.54 -3.32
CA ARG A 110 -8.12 15.34 -3.23
C ARG A 110 -6.94 14.72 -3.97
N CYS A 111 -6.88 13.40 -4.08
CA CYS A 111 -5.82 12.69 -4.78
C CYS A 111 -6.23 12.25 -6.20
N HIS A 112 -7.38 12.73 -6.69
CA HIS A 112 -7.99 12.20 -7.92
C HIS A 112 -7.07 12.35 -9.13
N LYS A 113 -6.41 13.51 -9.27
CA LYS A 113 -5.51 13.76 -10.40
C LYS A 113 -4.30 12.84 -10.37
N GLU A 114 -3.75 12.60 -9.20
CA GLU A 114 -2.61 11.71 -9.04
C GLU A 114 -2.97 10.24 -9.24
N LEU A 115 -4.13 9.82 -8.74
CA LEU A 115 -4.63 8.47 -8.96
C LEU A 115 -4.95 8.22 -10.42
N GLN A 116 -5.62 9.16 -11.09
CA GLN A 116 -5.89 9.09 -12.53
C GLN A 116 -4.60 8.95 -13.34
N PHE A 117 -3.55 9.69 -12.98
CA PHE A 117 -2.23 9.53 -13.57
C PHE A 117 -1.65 8.13 -13.36
N LEU A 118 -1.66 7.61 -12.12
CA LEU A 118 -1.12 6.29 -11.80
C LEU A 118 -1.90 5.15 -12.47
N GLU A 119 -3.23 5.27 -12.53
CA GLU A 119 -4.12 4.33 -13.22
C GLU A 119 -3.81 4.28 -14.72
N CYS A 120 -3.71 5.45 -15.37
CA CYS A 120 -3.37 5.55 -16.78
C CYS A 120 -1.95 5.03 -17.05
N LEU A 121 -1.00 5.32 -16.16
CA LEU A 121 0.38 4.84 -16.26
C LEU A 121 0.42 3.31 -16.20
N ALA A 122 -0.25 2.72 -15.21
CA ALA A 122 -0.31 1.27 -15.03
C ALA A 122 -1.01 0.60 -16.21
N PHE A 123 -2.12 1.17 -16.70
CA PHE A 123 -2.83 0.67 -17.87
C PHE A 123 -1.94 0.64 -19.11
N ASN A 124 -1.31 1.77 -19.44
CA ASN A 124 -0.42 1.87 -20.59
C ASN A 124 0.77 0.90 -20.50
N ALA A 125 1.33 0.71 -19.29
CA ALA A 125 2.42 -0.23 -19.06
C ALA A 125 1.96 -1.69 -19.24
N MET A 126 0.73 -2.02 -18.79
CA MET A 126 0.15 -3.36 -18.99
C MET A 126 -0.11 -3.65 -20.47
N GLU A 127 -0.54 -2.67 -21.26
CA GLU A 127 -0.72 -2.84 -22.71
C GLU A 127 0.57 -3.20 -23.44
N THR A 128 1.72 -2.68 -22.97
CA THR A 128 3.04 -2.99 -23.52
C THR A 128 3.76 -4.13 -22.79
N ASN A 129 3.12 -4.73 -21.78
CA ASN A 129 3.70 -5.75 -20.89
C ASN A 129 5.00 -5.28 -20.19
N ASP A 130 5.09 -3.98 -19.91
CA ASP A 130 6.21 -3.37 -19.22
C ASP A 130 5.95 -3.30 -17.71
N ILE A 131 6.84 -3.89 -16.91
CA ILE A 131 6.82 -3.74 -15.44
C ILE A 131 7.69 -2.54 -15.03
N ILE A 132 8.72 -2.22 -15.82
CA ILE A 132 9.61 -1.09 -15.60
C ILE A 132 9.11 0.10 -16.39
N VAL A 133 8.60 1.11 -15.67
CA VAL A 133 8.09 2.32 -16.28
C VAL A 133 9.25 3.20 -16.78
N SER A 134 9.34 3.38 -18.10
CA SER A 134 10.35 4.25 -18.71
C SER A 134 9.99 5.74 -18.58
N PRO A 135 10.96 6.66 -18.63
CA PRO A 135 10.69 8.10 -18.66
C PRO A 135 9.79 8.53 -19.83
N THR A 136 9.89 7.85 -20.98
CA THR A 136 9.05 8.13 -22.15
C THR A 136 7.57 7.82 -21.89
N LEU A 137 7.30 6.72 -21.20
CA LEU A 137 5.95 6.32 -20.81
C LEU A 137 5.34 7.29 -19.78
N ILE A 138 6.16 7.78 -18.84
CA ILE A 138 5.76 8.84 -17.90
C ILE A 138 5.36 10.10 -18.65
N GLN A 139 6.19 10.57 -19.59
CA GLN A 139 5.90 11.79 -20.36
C GLN A 139 4.64 11.64 -21.22
N LYS A 140 4.42 10.47 -21.83
CA LYS A 140 3.18 10.16 -22.57
C LYS A 140 1.96 10.28 -21.65
N THR A 141 2.01 9.62 -20.49
CA THR A 141 0.91 9.58 -19.53
C THR A 141 0.61 10.95 -18.92
N LEU A 142 1.63 11.76 -18.64
CA LEU A 142 1.45 13.14 -18.16
C LEU A 142 0.64 13.98 -19.16
N LYS A 143 0.90 13.83 -20.46
CA LYS A 143 0.14 14.52 -21.52
C LYS A 143 -1.30 14.01 -21.62
N GLU A 144 -1.52 12.70 -21.50
CA GLU A 144 -2.85 12.08 -21.61
C GLU A 144 -3.78 12.48 -20.46
N THR A 145 -3.23 12.59 -19.25
CA THR A 145 -3.99 12.91 -18.03
C THR A 145 -4.08 14.40 -17.70
N ASP A 146 -3.44 15.25 -18.52
CA ASP A 146 -3.28 16.69 -18.24
C ASP A 146 -2.73 16.93 -16.82
N CYS A 147 -1.74 16.12 -16.42
CA CYS A 147 -1.09 16.20 -15.13
C CYS A 147 0.32 16.81 -15.29
N SER A 148 0.77 17.59 -14.31
CA SER A 148 2.07 18.24 -14.34
C SER A 148 2.85 17.98 -13.05
N LEU A 149 4.10 17.55 -13.20
CA LEU A 149 5.03 17.42 -12.08
C LEU A 149 5.34 18.76 -11.40
N ALA A 150 5.13 19.90 -12.07
CA ALA A 150 5.28 21.22 -11.44
C ALA A 150 4.18 21.50 -10.42
N ASN A 151 2.94 21.08 -10.72
CA ASN A 151 1.79 21.23 -9.83
C ASN A 151 1.71 20.10 -8.80
N HIS A 152 2.25 18.92 -9.15
CA HIS A 152 2.24 17.71 -8.32
C HIS A 152 3.68 17.18 -8.15
N PRO A 153 4.55 17.88 -7.40
CA PRO A 153 5.98 17.54 -7.30
C PRO A 153 6.26 16.18 -6.65
N GLN A 154 5.27 15.62 -5.94
CA GLN A 154 5.36 14.34 -5.26
C GLN A 154 4.56 13.23 -5.98
N LEU A 155 4.10 13.47 -7.21
CA LEU A 155 3.28 12.53 -7.99
C LEU A 155 3.91 11.12 -8.09
N LEU A 156 5.21 11.06 -8.33
CA LEU A 156 5.96 9.80 -8.43
C LEU A 156 6.31 9.19 -7.06
N ASN A 157 6.10 9.94 -5.97
CA ASN A 157 6.53 9.61 -4.60
C ASN A 157 5.33 9.36 -3.65
N ILE A 158 4.16 9.03 -4.21
CA ILE A 158 2.97 8.62 -3.46
C ILE A 158 3.21 7.32 -2.68
N GLY A 159 4.18 6.51 -3.11
CA GLY A 159 4.54 5.23 -2.49
C GLY A 159 4.11 4.00 -3.30
N VAL A 160 3.51 4.21 -4.48
CA VAL A 160 3.13 3.15 -5.44
C VAL A 160 4.32 2.75 -6.31
N LEU A 161 5.09 3.72 -6.79
CA LEU A 161 6.27 3.50 -7.62
C LEU A 161 7.54 3.48 -6.77
N ARG A 162 8.50 2.62 -7.13
CA ARG A 162 9.87 2.65 -6.61
C ARG A 162 10.83 2.98 -7.76
N SER A 163 11.74 3.92 -7.52
CA SER A 163 12.86 4.15 -8.42
C SER A 163 13.90 3.04 -8.23
N TYR A 164 14.44 2.55 -9.35
CA TYR A 164 15.69 1.81 -9.34
C TYR A 164 16.83 2.82 -9.41
N ASP A 165 17.37 3.21 -8.27
CA ASP A 165 18.67 3.88 -8.27
C ASP A 165 19.72 2.82 -8.61
N HIS A 166 20.30 2.93 -9.81
CA HIS A 166 21.49 2.17 -10.16
C HIS A 166 22.62 2.69 -9.25
N LYS A 167 22.88 2.01 -8.13
CA LYS A 167 24.13 2.25 -7.41
C LYS A 167 25.26 1.91 -8.39
N PRO A 168 26.18 2.84 -8.70
CA PRO A 168 27.38 2.46 -9.40
C PRO A 168 28.12 1.47 -8.49
N THR A 169 28.31 0.25 -8.99
CA THR A 169 29.26 -0.72 -8.45
C THR A 169 30.66 -0.14 -8.42
#